data_AF-A0A3N5SPM8-F1
#
_entry.id   AF-A0A3N5SPM8-F1
#
_cell.length_a   1.000
_cell.length_b   1.000
_cell.length_c   1.000
_cell.angle_alpha   90.00
_cell.angle_beta   90.00
_cell.angle_gamma   90.00
#
_symmetry.space_group_name_H-M   'P 1'
#
loop_
_entity.id
_entity.type
_entity.pdbx_description
1 polymer ?
#
loop_
_entity_poly.entity_id
_entity_poly.type
_entity_poly.pdbx_seq_one_letter_code
_entity_poly.pdbx_strand_id
1 'polypeptide(L)'
;MKAILSTPKRRFLSGLFGGRHGDRIAVANPTSVISVELMEKTGVFFPEAHLNPEKMAELAAGGYEILGFDTVMPEFSVDQEAEALGCVVDWGGPTMMPDAKTHPVKEVSDLNVPEKLLEKPSMKVVLRALELLRKEYGSHVGIIGKIMGPWTLSYHMAGVQEFLLWTLIDPDKVRRLLDKLKEVAITFARAQLQAGADVVVVADHATGDLVSPKTYRDFLLPVHREINQRIEGPTILHLCGNCSDRLRLFVEAGFDAYHFEWQVDAKMAVQTVNHEMSLV
;
A
#
# COMPACT_ATOMS: atom_id res chain seq x y z
N MET A 1 11.11 -27.21 -26.42
CA MET A 1 11.64 -26.02 -25.73
C MET A 1 11.36 -26.17 -24.25
N LYS A 2 12.38 -26.35 -23.40
CA LYS A 2 12.20 -26.33 -21.94
C LYS A 2 11.58 -24.98 -21.57
N ALA A 3 10.47 -25.00 -20.83
CA ALA A 3 9.91 -23.79 -20.24
C ALA A 3 11.04 -23.05 -19.53
N ILE A 4 11.31 -21.81 -19.93
CA ILE A 4 12.22 -20.93 -19.21
C ILE A 4 11.64 -20.89 -17.79
N LEU A 5 12.34 -21.46 -16.80
CA LEU A 5 11.94 -21.37 -15.40
C LEU A 5 11.73 -19.88 -15.10
N SER A 6 10.48 -19.44 -14.97
CA SER A 6 10.18 -18.04 -14.70
C SER A 6 10.60 -17.77 -13.27
N THR A 7 11.52 -16.82 -13.06
CA THR A 7 11.83 -16.36 -11.70
C THR A 7 10.55 -15.89 -11.01
N PRO A 8 10.44 -15.98 -9.67
CA PRO A 8 9.31 -15.44 -8.92
C PRO A 8 8.90 -14.04 -9.37
N LYS A 9 9.88 -13.14 -9.54
CA LYS A 9 9.70 -11.79 -10.10
C LYS A 9 9.05 -11.79 -11.47
N ARG A 10 9.55 -12.59 -12.42
CA ARG A 10 8.97 -12.66 -13.77
C ARG A 10 7.56 -13.23 -13.74
N ARG A 11 7.31 -14.24 -12.91
CA ARG A 11 5.98 -14.84 -12.73
C ARG A 11 4.99 -13.80 -12.21
N PHE A 12 5.39 -13.07 -11.17
CA PHE A 12 4.60 -12.00 -10.57
C PHE A 12 4.29 -10.87 -11.55
N LEU A 13 5.32 -10.24 -12.14
CA LEU A 13 5.12 -9.11 -13.05
C LEU A 13 4.37 -9.52 -14.33
N SER A 14 4.63 -10.71 -14.85
CA SER A 14 3.87 -11.22 -16.01
C SER A 14 2.40 -11.45 -15.65
N GLY A 15 2.10 -11.97 -14.46
CA GLY A 15 0.73 -12.08 -13.96
C GLY A 15 0.03 -10.73 -13.82
N LEU A 16 0.74 -9.73 -13.29
CA LEU A 16 0.21 -8.38 -13.07
C LEU A 16 -0.24 -7.70 -14.37
N PHE A 17 0.46 -7.93 -15.48
CA PHE A 17 0.17 -7.31 -16.79
C PHE A 17 -0.54 -8.21 -17.79
N GLY A 18 -1.16 -9.33 -17.35
CA GLY A 18 -1.81 -10.28 -18.26
C GLY A 18 -0.87 -10.90 -19.30
N GLY A 19 0.42 -10.98 -18.98
CA GLY A 19 1.47 -11.56 -19.80
C GLY A 19 1.47 -13.09 -19.79
N ARG A 20 2.58 -13.69 -20.23
CA ARG A 20 2.73 -15.16 -20.25
C ARG A 20 2.69 -15.73 -18.84
N HIS A 21 1.73 -16.61 -18.58
CA HIS A 21 1.71 -17.39 -17.36
C HIS A 21 2.96 -18.29 -17.31
N GLY A 22 3.62 -18.30 -16.15
CA GLY A 22 4.77 -19.16 -15.90
C GLY A 22 4.38 -20.63 -15.76
N ASP A 23 5.20 -21.39 -15.05
CA ASP A 23 4.91 -22.76 -14.62
C ASP A 23 3.71 -22.90 -13.68
N ARG A 24 3.39 -21.85 -12.90
CA ARG A 24 2.21 -21.74 -12.04
C ARG A 24 1.73 -20.29 -11.92
N ILE A 25 0.58 -20.08 -11.28
CA ILE A 25 0.08 -18.75 -10.88
C ILE A 25 1.05 -18.16 -9.82
N ALA A 26 1.29 -16.85 -9.89
CA ALA A 26 2.08 -16.15 -8.89
C ALA A 26 1.34 -16.08 -7.55
N VAL A 27 2.05 -16.26 -6.45
CA VAL A 27 1.54 -16.09 -5.09
C VAL A 27 2.22 -14.87 -4.52
N ALA A 28 1.52 -13.74 -4.46
CA ALA A 28 2.08 -12.47 -4.01
C ALA A 28 1.50 -12.05 -2.65
N ASN A 29 2.19 -11.14 -1.95
CA ASN A 29 1.74 -10.56 -0.70
C ASN A 29 1.73 -9.01 -0.76
N PRO A 30 0.70 -8.39 -1.38
CA PRO A 30 0.56 -6.94 -1.39
C PRO A 30 0.42 -6.32 0.01
N THR A 31 -0.07 -7.10 0.97
CA THR A 31 -0.19 -6.73 2.39
C THR A 31 0.74 -7.56 3.27
N SER A 32 0.87 -7.14 4.54
CA SER A 32 1.72 -7.82 5.52
C SER A 32 1.30 -9.26 5.72
N VAL A 33 2.26 -10.18 5.71
CA VAL A 33 2.10 -11.61 6.03
C VAL A 33 2.80 -11.98 7.33
N ILE A 34 3.23 -10.97 8.09
CA ILE A 34 4.02 -11.17 9.29
C ILE A 34 3.13 -11.71 10.41
N SER A 35 3.55 -12.85 10.96
CA SER A 35 2.96 -13.46 12.15
C SER A 35 4.00 -13.56 13.27
N VAL A 36 3.55 -13.80 14.50
CA VAL A 36 4.46 -14.05 15.63
C VAL A 36 5.41 -15.21 15.34
N GLU A 37 4.91 -16.28 14.72
CA GLU A 37 5.75 -17.43 14.34
C GLU A 37 6.83 -17.05 13.31
N LEU A 38 6.51 -16.17 12.35
CA LEU A 38 7.52 -15.70 11.39
C LEU A 38 8.57 -14.81 12.06
N MET A 39 8.15 -13.97 13.03
CA MET A 39 9.08 -13.20 13.85
C MET A 39 10.00 -14.11 14.66
N GLU A 40 9.48 -15.18 15.26
CA GLU A 40 10.29 -16.18 15.98
C GLU A 40 11.28 -16.91 15.07
N LYS A 41 10.87 -17.30 13.87
CA LYS A 41 11.74 -18.00 12.91
C LYS A 41 12.86 -17.12 12.36
N THR A 42 12.61 -15.83 12.20
CA THR A 42 13.61 -14.85 11.73
C THR A 42 14.42 -14.24 12.87
N GLY A 43 13.94 -14.32 14.12
CA GLY A 43 14.53 -13.64 15.26
C GLY A 43 14.34 -12.11 15.22
N VAL A 44 13.41 -11.62 14.39
CA VAL A 44 13.13 -10.19 14.21
C VAL A 44 11.71 -9.89 14.63
N PHE A 45 11.53 -8.95 15.57
CA PHE A 45 10.24 -8.68 16.19
C PHE A 45 9.78 -7.23 15.99
N PHE A 46 8.48 -7.00 16.14
CA PHE A 46 7.93 -5.67 16.38
C PHE A 46 8.27 -5.19 17.80
N PRO A 47 8.50 -3.89 18.02
CA PRO A 47 8.40 -2.79 17.05
C PRO A 47 9.69 -2.55 16.23
N GLU A 48 10.78 -3.27 16.52
CA GLU A 48 12.10 -3.03 15.89
C GLU A 48 12.03 -3.11 14.36
N ALA A 49 11.29 -4.07 13.82
CA ALA A 49 11.12 -4.24 12.37
C ALA A 49 10.37 -3.07 11.69
N HIS A 50 9.69 -2.20 12.44
CA HIS A 50 9.09 -0.96 11.90
C HIS A 50 10.08 0.20 11.85
N LEU A 51 11.17 0.13 12.61
CA LEU A 51 12.03 1.26 12.95
C LEU A 51 13.50 1.08 12.52
N ASN A 52 13.89 -0.15 12.17
CA ASN A 52 15.23 -0.48 11.70
C ASN A 52 15.17 -1.08 10.30
N PRO A 53 15.89 -0.52 9.31
CA PRO A 53 15.75 -0.94 7.92
C PRO A 53 16.34 -2.34 7.63
N GLU A 54 17.42 -2.72 8.30
CA GLU A 54 17.97 -4.07 8.17
C GLU A 54 16.97 -5.12 8.70
N LYS A 55 16.36 -4.84 9.84
CA LYS A 55 15.35 -5.72 10.45
C LYS A 55 14.06 -5.77 9.65
N MET A 56 13.63 -4.63 9.11
CA MET A 56 12.49 -4.57 8.20
C MET A 56 12.73 -5.44 6.96
N ALA A 57 13.90 -5.33 6.33
CA ALA A 57 14.27 -6.15 5.17
C ALA A 57 14.38 -7.65 5.52
N GLU A 58 15.05 -7.99 6.63
CA GLU A 58 15.23 -9.39 7.10
C GLU A 58 13.87 -10.06 7.34
N LEU A 59 12.97 -9.39 8.05
CA LEU A 59 11.63 -9.94 8.33
C LEU A 59 10.78 -10.06 7.06
N ALA A 60 10.90 -9.11 6.13
CA ALA A 60 10.20 -9.17 4.84
C ALA A 60 10.70 -10.32 3.97
N ALA A 61 12.02 -10.57 3.96
CA ALA A 61 12.64 -11.67 3.23
C ALA A 61 12.13 -13.04 3.71
N GLY A 62 11.81 -13.18 5.00
CA GLY A 62 11.17 -14.37 5.56
C GLY A 62 9.86 -14.76 4.85
N GLY A 63 9.10 -13.80 4.32
CA GLY A 63 7.92 -14.08 3.49
C GLY A 63 8.25 -14.89 2.23
N TYR A 64 9.41 -14.64 1.61
CA TYR A 64 9.89 -15.45 0.50
C TYR A 64 10.61 -16.71 0.99
N GLU A 65 11.60 -16.58 1.86
CA GLU A 65 12.53 -17.66 2.21
C GLU A 65 11.87 -18.77 3.03
N ILE A 66 10.91 -18.44 3.89
CA ILE A 66 10.25 -19.38 4.80
C ILE A 66 8.87 -19.76 4.29
N LEU A 67 8.08 -18.77 3.82
CA LEU A 67 6.69 -19.02 3.41
C LEU A 67 6.54 -19.32 1.91
N GLY A 68 7.52 -18.97 1.08
CA GLY A 68 7.55 -19.30 -0.35
C GLY A 68 6.75 -18.35 -1.27
N PHE A 69 6.43 -17.13 -0.83
CA PHE A 69 5.79 -16.11 -1.67
C PHE A 69 6.69 -15.69 -2.84
N ASP A 70 6.12 -15.35 -4.00
CA ASP A 70 6.90 -14.87 -5.14
C ASP A 70 7.38 -13.41 -5.00
N THR A 71 6.99 -12.76 -3.90
CA THR A 71 7.24 -11.36 -3.61
C THR A 71 7.69 -11.14 -2.16
N VAL A 72 8.26 -9.96 -1.90
CA VAL A 72 8.52 -9.42 -0.57
C VAL A 72 7.94 -8.01 -0.46
N MET A 73 7.44 -7.64 0.72
CA MET A 73 6.83 -6.33 0.99
C MET A 73 7.25 -5.89 2.39
N PRO A 74 8.14 -4.88 2.53
CA PRO A 74 8.78 -4.55 3.81
C PRO A 74 7.96 -3.67 4.75
N GLU A 75 6.93 -2.98 4.27
CA GLU A 75 6.18 -2.04 5.12
C GLU A 75 5.00 -2.72 5.82
N PHE A 76 5.18 -3.06 7.09
CA PHE A 76 4.16 -3.79 7.87
C PHE A 76 3.12 -2.89 8.55
N SER A 77 3.43 -1.60 8.74
CA SER A 77 2.61 -0.60 9.45
C SER A 77 1.77 0.24 8.48
N VAL A 78 0.72 0.91 8.98
CA VAL A 78 -0.01 1.95 8.23
C VAL A 78 0.38 3.37 8.68
N ASP A 79 1.29 3.50 9.65
CA ASP A 79 1.58 4.76 10.34
C ASP A 79 2.89 5.45 9.93
N GLN A 80 3.63 4.95 8.91
CA GLN A 80 4.91 5.54 8.52
C GLN A 80 4.73 6.99 8.06
N GLU A 81 3.83 7.20 7.09
CA GLU A 81 3.53 8.55 6.61
C GLU A 81 2.84 9.38 7.69
N ALA A 82 2.06 8.77 8.59
CA ALA A 82 1.42 9.48 9.68
C ALA A 82 2.46 10.09 10.65
N GLU A 83 3.45 9.30 11.09
CA GLU A 83 4.57 9.81 11.90
C GLU A 83 5.36 10.88 11.14
N ALA A 84 5.63 10.65 9.84
CA ALA A 84 6.33 11.60 9.00
C ALA A 84 5.60 12.95 8.91
N LEU A 85 4.26 12.94 8.96
CA LEU A 85 3.40 14.11 8.95
C LEU A 85 3.13 14.72 10.33
N GLY A 86 3.65 14.11 11.41
CA GLY A 86 3.61 14.66 12.76
C GLY A 86 2.64 13.99 13.73
N CYS A 87 2.06 12.84 13.39
CA CYS A 87 1.36 12.02 14.38
C CYS A 87 2.35 11.45 15.40
N VAL A 88 1.92 11.38 16.66
CA VAL A 88 2.61 10.59 17.68
C VAL A 88 2.14 9.15 17.53
N VAL A 89 3.06 8.26 17.18
CA VAL A 89 2.75 6.85 16.95
C VAL A 89 3.28 6.02 18.11
N ASP A 90 2.41 5.22 18.70
CA ASP A 90 2.80 4.08 19.52
C ASP A 90 3.14 2.94 18.58
N TRP A 91 4.41 2.54 18.53
CA TRP A 91 4.88 1.52 17.60
C TRP A 91 4.50 0.09 18.00
N GLY A 92 3.82 -0.09 19.13
CA GLY A 92 3.31 -1.37 19.57
C GLY A 92 4.42 -2.35 19.99
N GLY A 93 4.21 -3.63 19.71
CA GLY A 93 5.09 -4.72 20.13
C GLY A 93 4.80 -6.03 19.40
N PRO A 94 5.40 -7.16 19.82
CA PRO A 94 5.32 -8.42 19.09
C PRO A 94 3.90 -8.93 18.81
N THR A 95 2.91 -8.52 19.60
CA THR A 95 1.50 -8.91 19.47
C THR A 95 0.56 -7.71 19.30
N MET A 96 1.10 -6.52 19.06
CA MET A 96 0.34 -5.28 18.98
C MET A 96 0.87 -4.42 17.82
N MET A 97 -0.01 -4.11 16.86
CA MET A 97 0.34 -3.25 15.73
C MET A 97 0.53 -1.79 16.19
N PRO A 98 1.26 -0.98 15.40
CA PRO A 98 1.34 0.45 15.62
C PRO A 98 -0.04 1.13 15.64
N ASP A 99 -0.13 2.25 16.36
CA ASP A 99 -1.34 3.06 16.47
C ASP A 99 -1.00 4.55 16.61
N ALA A 100 -1.56 5.37 15.71
CA ALA A 100 -1.47 6.83 15.78
C ALA A 100 -2.32 7.39 16.93
N LYS A 101 -1.67 8.00 17.92
CA LYS A 101 -2.30 8.55 19.13
C LYS A 101 -2.77 10.00 18.99
N THR A 102 -2.40 10.67 17.90
CA THR A 102 -2.78 12.06 17.66
C THR A 102 -3.26 12.28 16.23
N HIS A 103 -4.15 13.26 16.07
CA HIS A 103 -4.69 13.72 14.79
C HIS A 103 -4.50 15.24 14.72
N PRO A 104 -3.38 15.73 14.15
CA PRO A 104 -2.98 17.13 14.27
C PRO A 104 -3.82 18.11 13.42
N VAL A 105 -4.63 17.63 12.48
CA VAL A 105 -5.32 18.46 11.49
C VAL A 105 -6.77 18.72 11.93
N LYS A 106 -7.07 19.95 12.33
CA LYS A 106 -8.45 20.43 12.55
C LYS A 106 -8.92 21.27 11.37
N GLU A 107 -8.02 21.98 10.73
CA GLU A 107 -8.20 22.72 9.49
C GLU A 107 -7.14 22.35 8.46
N VAL A 108 -7.44 22.50 7.16
CA VAL A 108 -6.51 22.14 6.07
C VAL A 108 -5.20 22.95 6.13
N SER A 109 -5.21 24.12 6.78
CA SER A 109 -4.03 24.93 7.06
C SER A 109 -3.09 24.31 8.09
N ASP A 110 -3.59 23.43 8.95
CA ASP A 110 -2.81 22.80 10.01
C ASP A 110 -1.92 21.67 9.46
N LEU A 111 -2.27 21.13 8.28
CA LEU A 111 -1.46 20.13 7.60
C LEU A 111 -0.14 20.74 7.14
N ASN A 112 0.93 20.38 7.85
CA ASN A 112 2.30 20.73 7.52
C ASN A 112 3.03 19.52 6.94
N VAL A 113 3.20 19.49 5.62
CA VAL A 113 4.04 18.49 4.95
C VAL A 113 5.50 18.96 5.04
N PRO A 114 6.41 18.24 5.73
CA PRO A 114 7.80 18.67 5.84
C PRO A 114 8.47 18.74 4.46
N GLU A 115 9.26 19.79 4.20
CA GLU A 115 10.02 19.92 2.94
C GLU A 115 10.92 18.70 2.67
N LYS A 116 11.46 18.14 3.75
CA LYS A 116 12.32 16.95 3.75
C LYS A 116 11.55 15.70 4.20
N LEU A 117 10.33 15.52 3.69
CA LEU A 117 9.45 14.39 4.03
C LEU A 117 10.18 13.04 3.96
N LEU A 118 10.90 12.78 2.87
CA LEU A 118 11.62 11.51 2.67
C LEU A 118 12.83 11.33 3.59
N GLU A 119 13.30 12.39 4.26
CA GLU A 119 14.36 12.30 5.26
C GLU A 119 13.83 11.97 6.67
N LYS A 120 12.51 11.93 6.86
CA LYS A 120 11.90 11.56 8.14
C LYS A 120 12.23 10.10 8.49
N PRO A 121 12.51 9.78 9.76
CA PRO A 121 12.97 8.43 10.14
C PRO A 121 12.06 7.30 9.66
N SER A 122 10.75 7.43 9.86
CA SER A 122 9.72 6.47 9.42
C SER A 122 9.74 6.18 7.92
N MET A 123 10.00 7.20 7.10
CA MET A 123 10.10 7.09 5.63
C MET A 123 11.43 6.48 5.22
N LYS A 124 12.55 6.95 5.81
CA LYS A 124 13.89 6.46 5.50
C LYS A 124 14.06 4.98 5.77
N VAL A 125 13.43 4.47 6.83
CA VAL A 125 13.49 3.04 7.18
C VAL A 125 12.91 2.19 6.04
N VAL A 126 11.76 2.55 5.49
CA VAL A 126 11.13 1.83 4.37
C VAL A 126 12.00 1.91 3.11
N LEU A 127 12.46 3.10 2.74
CA LEU A 127 13.30 3.29 1.54
C LEU A 127 14.60 2.48 1.64
N ARG A 128 15.24 2.49 2.81
CA ARG A 128 16.48 1.74 3.02
C ARG A 128 16.24 0.22 3.03
N ALA A 129 15.13 -0.25 3.59
CA ALA A 129 14.76 -1.66 3.53
C ALA A 129 14.53 -2.12 2.08
N LEU A 130 13.87 -1.30 1.24
CA LEU A 130 13.70 -1.58 -0.18
C LEU A 130 15.04 -1.65 -0.93
N GLU A 131 15.99 -0.75 -0.65
CA GLU A 131 17.33 -0.80 -1.24
C GLU A 131 18.08 -2.10 -0.88
N LEU A 132 17.97 -2.55 0.37
CA LEU A 132 18.58 -3.79 0.85
C LEU A 132 17.96 -5.00 0.14
N LEU A 133 16.62 -5.09 0.11
CA LEU A 133 15.91 -6.14 -0.60
C LEU A 133 16.22 -6.12 -2.10
N ARG A 134 16.34 -4.94 -2.71
CA ARG A 134 16.70 -4.79 -4.13
C ARG A 134 18.08 -5.34 -4.42
N LYS A 135 19.05 -5.03 -3.56
CA LYS A 135 20.43 -5.51 -3.68
C LYS A 135 20.50 -7.04 -3.59
N GLU A 136 19.73 -7.65 -2.70
CA GLU A 136 19.83 -9.08 -2.40
C GLU A 136 18.94 -9.93 -3.30
N TYR A 137 17.67 -9.53 -3.51
CA TYR A 137 16.64 -10.36 -4.17
C TYR A 137 16.18 -9.81 -5.52
N GLY A 138 16.54 -8.58 -5.89
CA GLY A 138 15.92 -7.85 -7.00
C GLY A 138 16.05 -8.48 -8.39
N SER A 139 16.96 -9.45 -8.57
CA SER A 139 17.10 -10.22 -9.81
C SER A 139 16.12 -11.40 -9.91
N HIS A 140 15.55 -11.84 -8.79
CA HIS A 140 14.80 -13.09 -8.68
C HIS A 140 13.41 -12.96 -8.06
N VAL A 141 13.22 -12.11 -7.03
CA VAL A 141 11.96 -11.94 -6.29
C VAL A 141 11.32 -10.60 -6.63
N GLY A 142 9.98 -10.55 -6.70
CA GLY A 142 9.27 -9.29 -6.90
C GLY A 142 9.29 -8.45 -5.63
N ILE A 143 9.58 -7.15 -5.73
CA ILE A 143 9.61 -6.27 -4.56
C ILE A 143 8.40 -5.35 -4.62
N ILE A 144 7.57 -5.41 -3.59
CA ILE A 144 6.36 -4.60 -3.46
C ILE A 144 6.66 -3.47 -2.47
N GLY A 145 6.53 -2.23 -2.93
CA GLY A 145 6.40 -1.07 -2.05
C GLY A 145 4.95 -0.88 -1.63
N LYS A 146 4.70 -0.05 -0.62
CA LYS A 146 3.35 0.27 -0.16
C LYS A 146 3.30 1.74 0.25
N ILE A 147 2.19 2.39 -0.02
CA ILE A 147 1.88 3.73 0.47
C ILE A 147 0.47 3.76 1.01
N MET A 148 0.20 4.68 1.93
CA MET A 148 -1.14 5.02 2.33
C MET A 148 -1.76 6.00 1.33
N GLY A 149 -2.96 5.66 0.87
CA GLY A 149 -3.77 6.54 0.06
C GLY A 149 -4.24 7.77 0.85
N PRO A 150 -4.64 8.84 0.16
CA PRO A 150 -4.97 10.11 0.79
C PRO A 150 -6.21 10.04 1.68
N TRP A 151 -7.11 9.06 1.51
CA TRP A 151 -8.25 8.87 2.40
C TRP A 151 -7.81 8.35 3.77
N THR A 152 -6.98 7.31 3.81
CA THR A 152 -6.33 6.79 5.01
C THR A 152 -5.49 7.86 5.69
N LEU A 153 -4.66 8.59 4.93
CA LEU A 153 -3.88 9.68 5.49
C LEU A 153 -4.80 10.74 6.13
N SER A 154 -5.98 11.00 5.54
CA SER A 154 -6.94 11.92 6.14
C SER A 154 -7.51 11.39 7.47
N TYR A 155 -7.74 10.08 7.59
CA TYR A 155 -8.09 9.48 8.89
C TYR A 155 -6.98 9.65 9.92
N HIS A 156 -5.72 9.43 9.54
CA HIS A 156 -4.60 9.61 10.46
C HIS A 156 -4.44 11.08 10.87
N MET A 157 -4.66 12.01 9.93
CA MET A 157 -4.43 13.43 10.18
C MET A 157 -5.56 14.11 10.96
N ALA A 158 -6.82 13.79 10.65
CA ALA A 158 -8.00 14.47 11.21
C ALA A 158 -8.82 13.60 12.17
N GLY A 159 -8.57 12.29 12.21
CA GLY A 159 -9.40 11.32 12.90
C GLY A 159 -10.60 10.89 12.04
N VAL A 160 -10.98 9.61 12.15
CA VAL A 160 -12.03 9.01 11.31
C VAL A 160 -13.36 9.74 11.43
N GLN A 161 -13.82 9.99 12.66
CA GLN A 161 -15.14 10.60 12.90
C GLN A 161 -15.23 12.01 12.31
N GLU A 162 -14.25 12.87 12.60
CA GLU A 162 -14.23 14.25 12.12
C GLU A 162 -14.09 14.33 10.60
N PHE A 163 -13.20 13.53 10.02
CA PHE A 163 -13.03 13.51 8.57
C PHE A 163 -14.31 13.06 7.85
N LEU A 164 -14.97 11.99 8.33
CA LEU A 164 -16.24 11.54 7.76
C LEU A 164 -17.33 12.60 7.91
N LEU A 165 -17.39 13.33 9.03
CA LEU A 165 -18.30 14.46 9.19
C LEU A 165 -18.05 15.55 8.15
N TRP A 166 -16.78 15.91 7.88
CA TRP A 166 -16.44 16.91 6.86
C TRP A 166 -16.90 16.52 5.46
N THR A 167 -16.95 15.23 5.13
CA THR A 167 -17.49 14.79 3.83
C THR A 167 -18.95 15.21 3.61
N LEU A 168 -19.70 15.41 4.71
CA LEU A 168 -21.10 15.82 4.70
C LEU A 168 -21.26 17.34 4.81
N ILE A 169 -20.50 17.99 5.70
CA ILE A 169 -20.72 19.41 6.05
C ILE A 169 -19.79 20.38 5.32
N ASP A 170 -18.62 19.93 4.87
CA ASP A 170 -17.62 20.75 4.17
C ASP A 170 -16.82 19.90 3.16
N PRO A 171 -17.47 19.48 2.05
CA PRO A 171 -16.83 18.64 1.05
C PRO A 171 -15.64 19.32 0.35
N ASP A 172 -15.61 20.65 0.29
CA ASP A 172 -14.49 21.39 -0.31
C ASP A 172 -13.26 21.40 0.58
N LYS A 173 -13.43 21.39 1.91
CA LYS A 173 -12.34 21.10 2.86
C LYS A 173 -11.76 19.71 2.64
N VAL A 174 -12.61 18.69 2.47
CA VAL A 174 -12.15 17.32 2.16
C VAL A 174 -11.35 17.28 0.85
N ARG A 175 -11.85 17.89 -0.22
CA ARG A 175 -11.13 17.92 -1.52
C ARG A 175 -9.76 18.58 -1.40
N ARG A 176 -9.64 19.71 -0.69
CA ARG A 176 -8.35 20.38 -0.46
C ARG A 176 -7.41 19.54 0.39
N LEU A 177 -7.92 18.80 1.38
CA LEU A 177 -7.12 17.91 2.20
C LEU A 177 -6.57 16.74 1.37
N LEU A 178 -7.44 16.07 0.60
CA LEU A 178 -7.06 14.97 -0.28
C LEU A 178 -6.04 15.42 -1.33
N ASP A 179 -6.20 16.61 -1.90
CA ASP A 179 -5.26 17.16 -2.88
C ASP A 179 -3.85 17.34 -2.29
N LYS A 180 -3.74 17.84 -1.06
CA LYS A 180 -2.45 17.95 -0.36
C LYS A 180 -1.85 16.59 0.00
N LEU A 181 -2.65 15.66 0.52
CA LEU A 181 -2.16 14.35 0.98
C LEU A 181 -1.81 13.41 -0.18
N LYS A 182 -2.47 13.59 -1.34
CA LYS A 182 -2.09 12.92 -2.59
C LYS A 182 -0.63 13.20 -2.95
N GLU A 183 -0.14 14.42 -2.74
CA GLU A 183 1.28 14.75 -3.02
C GLU A 183 2.25 13.95 -2.15
N VAL A 184 1.87 13.67 -0.90
CA VAL A 184 2.65 12.83 0.03
C VAL A 184 2.74 11.41 -0.51
N ALA A 185 1.59 10.83 -0.86
CA ALA A 185 1.47 9.51 -1.47
C ALA A 185 2.33 9.38 -2.75
N ILE A 186 2.19 10.31 -3.70
CA ILE A 186 2.94 10.30 -4.96
C ILE A 186 4.45 10.43 -4.72
N THR A 187 4.85 11.34 -3.84
CA THR A 187 6.26 11.57 -3.51
C THR A 187 6.90 10.32 -2.94
N PHE A 188 6.20 9.65 -2.02
CA PHE A 188 6.73 8.45 -1.38
C PHE A 188 6.74 7.24 -2.32
N ALA A 189 5.67 7.02 -3.10
CA ALA A 189 5.61 5.94 -4.07
C ALA A 189 6.74 6.03 -5.11
N ARG A 190 7.00 7.23 -5.66
CA ARG A 190 8.13 7.46 -6.56
C ARG A 190 9.48 7.15 -5.90
N ALA A 191 9.65 7.55 -4.64
CA ALA A 191 10.86 7.24 -3.89
C ALA A 191 11.03 5.73 -3.67
N GLN A 192 9.95 5.00 -3.40
CA GLN A 192 10.00 3.55 -3.24
C GLN A 192 10.33 2.82 -4.54
N LEU A 193 9.77 3.26 -5.68
CA LEU A 193 10.15 2.76 -7.00
C LEU A 193 11.64 3.01 -7.29
N GLN A 194 12.14 4.21 -6.96
CA GLN A 194 13.57 4.54 -7.09
C GLN A 194 14.46 3.69 -6.18
N ALA A 195 14.01 3.40 -4.95
CA ALA A 195 14.71 2.55 -4.00
C ALA A 195 14.77 1.07 -4.43
N GLY A 196 13.88 0.66 -5.35
CA GLY A 196 13.94 -0.64 -6.01
C GLY A 196 12.68 -1.49 -5.97
N ALA A 197 11.55 -0.94 -5.48
CA ALA A 197 10.24 -1.55 -5.64
C ALA A 197 9.92 -1.74 -7.13
N ASP A 198 9.32 -2.87 -7.48
CA ASP A 198 8.86 -3.16 -8.84
C ASP A 198 7.40 -2.71 -9.07
N VAL A 199 6.64 -2.57 -8.00
CA VAL A 199 5.24 -2.15 -7.95
C VAL A 199 4.96 -1.49 -6.60
N VAL A 200 4.00 -0.57 -6.54
CA VAL A 200 3.56 0.06 -5.29
C VAL A 200 2.09 -0.27 -5.01
N VAL A 201 1.81 -0.74 -3.80
CA VAL A 201 0.46 -0.91 -3.30
C VAL A 201 -0.04 0.43 -2.77
N VAL A 202 -1.17 0.90 -3.29
CA VAL A 202 -1.91 2.03 -2.76
C VAL A 202 -2.97 1.46 -1.81
N ALA A 203 -2.67 1.45 -0.52
CA ALA A 203 -3.59 0.98 0.50
C ALA A 203 -4.43 2.16 1.00
N ASP A 204 -5.74 2.13 0.75
CA ASP A 204 -6.63 3.22 1.14
C ASP A 204 -7.88 2.67 1.84
N HIS A 205 -8.17 3.07 3.07
CA HIS A 205 -9.25 2.48 3.89
C HIS A 205 -10.63 3.07 3.51
N ALA A 206 -10.91 3.10 2.21
CA ALA A 206 -12.19 3.46 1.63
C ALA A 206 -13.13 2.25 1.54
N THR A 207 -13.28 1.54 2.67
CA THR A 207 -14.04 0.30 2.77
C THR A 207 -15.53 0.53 2.52
N GLY A 208 -16.24 -0.52 2.08
CA GLY A 208 -17.68 -0.44 1.79
C GLY A 208 -18.54 0.04 2.97
N ASP A 209 -18.10 -0.25 4.20
CA ASP A 209 -18.81 0.14 5.43
C ASP A 209 -18.70 1.65 5.75
N LEU A 210 -17.67 2.33 5.24
CA LEU A 210 -17.40 3.74 5.53
C LEU A 210 -17.61 4.64 4.30
N VAL A 211 -17.37 4.11 3.10
CA VAL A 211 -17.36 4.87 1.86
C VAL A 211 -18.33 4.24 0.89
N SER A 212 -19.34 5.01 0.46
CA SER A 212 -20.26 4.57 -0.59
C SER A 212 -19.63 4.66 -1.99
N PRO A 213 -20.14 3.95 -3.01
CA PRO A 213 -19.69 4.12 -4.39
C PRO A 213 -19.78 5.56 -4.90
N LYS A 214 -20.80 6.30 -4.45
CA LYS A 214 -20.97 7.72 -4.77
C LYS A 214 -19.84 8.55 -4.15
N THR A 215 -19.56 8.35 -2.86
CA THR A 215 -18.46 9.02 -2.16
C THR A 215 -17.12 8.73 -2.83
N TYR A 216 -16.85 7.46 -3.20
CA TYR A 216 -15.64 7.10 -3.92
C TYR A 216 -15.56 7.83 -5.27
N ARG A 217 -16.64 7.81 -6.07
CA ARG A 217 -16.69 8.50 -7.35
C ARG A 217 -16.43 10.01 -7.22
N ASP A 218 -17.00 10.64 -6.21
CA ASP A 218 -16.99 12.10 -6.05
C ASP A 218 -15.67 12.62 -5.46
N PHE A 219 -15.02 11.86 -4.58
CA PHE A 219 -13.81 12.28 -3.86
C PHE A 219 -12.55 11.53 -4.28
N LEU A 220 -12.61 10.21 -4.42
CA LEU A 220 -11.40 9.37 -4.55
C LEU A 220 -11.05 9.04 -5.99
N LEU A 221 -12.03 8.80 -6.86
CA LEU A 221 -11.78 8.51 -8.27
C LEU A 221 -10.89 9.58 -8.96
N PRO A 222 -11.17 10.90 -8.86
CA PRO A 222 -10.28 11.89 -9.46
C PRO A 222 -8.88 11.86 -8.86
N VAL A 223 -8.78 11.68 -7.54
CA VAL A 223 -7.52 11.66 -6.80
C VAL A 223 -6.67 10.43 -7.18
N HIS A 224 -7.26 9.24 -7.19
CA HIS A 224 -6.58 8.00 -7.58
C HIS A 224 -6.14 8.01 -9.05
N ARG A 225 -6.93 8.59 -9.95
CA ARG A 225 -6.50 8.82 -11.35
C ARG A 225 -5.21 9.62 -11.42
N GLU A 226 -5.15 10.73 -10.69
CA GLU A 226 -3.94 11.56 -10.66
C GLU A 226 -2.76 10.84 -10.02
N ILE A 227 -2.98 10.04 -8.96
CA ILE A 227 -1.93 9.21 -8.35
C ILE A 227 -1.35 8.25 -9.39
N ASN A 228 -2.19 7.45 -10.04
CA ASN A 228 -1.76 6.45 -11.01
C ASN A 228 -1.06 7.09 -12.23
N GLN A 229 -1.54 8.26 -12.69
CA GLN A 229 -0.88 9.01 -13.77
C GLN A 229 0.51 9.53 -13.39
N ARG A 230 0.75 9.81 -12.11
CA ARG A 230 1.97 10.49 -11.66
C ARG A 230 2.99 9.55 -11.02
N ILE A 231 2.61 8.40 -10.48
CA ILE A 231 3.58 7.45 -9.89
C ILE A 231 4.57 6.92 -10.95
N GLU A 232 4.19 6.92 -12.24
CA GLU A 232 5.06 6.49 -13.37
C GLU A 232 5.60 5.06 -13.19
N GLY A 233 4.84 4.21 -12.51
CA GLY A 233 5.14 2.81 -12.26
C GLY A 233 3.88 2.04 -11.88
N PRO A 234 3.98 0.70 -11.75
CA PRO A 234 2.82 -0.14 -11.58
C PRO A 234 2.18 0.04 -10.21
N THR A 235 0.85 0.03 -10.15
CA THR A 235 0.10 0.20 -8.90
C THR A 235 -0.91 -0.91 -8.64
N ILE A 236 -1.01 -1.31 -7.38
CA ILE A 236 -2.03 -2.24 -6.89
C ILE A 236 -2.90 -1.48 -5.89
N LEU A 237 -4.20 -1.36 -6.15
CA LEU A 237 -5.13 -0.85 -5.15
C LEU A 237 -5.40 -1.94 -4.12
N HIS A 238 -5.30 -1.60 -2.83
CA HIS A 238 -5.84 -2.43 -1.76
C HIS A 238 -6.90 -1.67 -0.97
N LEU A 239 -8.08 -2.28 -0.85
CA LEU A 239 -9.16 -1.81 0.02
C LEU A 239 -9.63 -3.00 0.86
N CYS A 240 -9.78 -2.79 2.17
CA CYS A 240 -10.38 -3.79 3.05
C CYS A 240 -11.89 -3.91 2.84
N GLY A 241 -12.46 -5.04 3.24
CA GLY A 241 -13.89 -5.30 3.20
C GLY A 241 -14.47 -5.58 1.81
N ASN A 242 -15.79 -5.64 1.75
CA ASN A 242 -16.51 -5.85 0.49
C ASN A 242 -16.64 -4.53 -0.31
N CYS A 243 -15.84 -4.39 -1.36
CA CYS A 243 -15.91 -3.27 -2.31
C CYS A 243 -16.33 -3.70 -3.74
N SER A 244 -17.09 -4.80 -3.84
CA SER A 244 -17.56 -5.36 -5.13
C SER A 244 -18.42 -4.40 -5.96
N ASP A 245 -19.13 -3.50 -5.29
CA ASP A 245 -20.08 -2.53 -5.88
C ASP A 245 -19.43 -1.46 -6.78
N ARG A 246 -18.11 -1.34 -6.77
CA ARG A 246 -17.39 -0.26 -7.46
C ARG A 246 -16.14 -0.69 -8.21
N LEU A 247 -15.97 -1.98 -8.49
CA LEU A 247 -14.81 -2.51 -9.23
C LEU A 247 -14.54 -1.78 -10.55
N ARG A 248 -15.59 -1.38 -11.28
CA ARG A 248 -15.45 -0.58 -12.51
C ARG A 248 -14.81 0.79 -12.28
N LEU A 249 -15.00 1.39 -11.10
CA LEU A 249 -14.35 2.64 -10.73
C LEU A 249 -12.85 2.46 -10.51
N PHE A 250 -12.41 1.27 -10.05
CA PHE A 250 -10.99 0.99 -9.87
C PHE A 250 -10.28 0.84 -11.21
N VAL A 251 -10.92 0.17 -12.17
CA VAL A 251 -10.47 0.13 -13.57
C VAL A 251 -10.42 1.55 -14.13
N GLU A 252 -11.48 2.33 -13.93
CA GLU A 252 -11.57 3.71 -14.38
C GLU A 252 -10.50 4.64 -13.74
N ALA A 253 -10.05 4.31 -12.52
CA ALA A 253 -8.98 4.99 -11.81
C ALA A 253 -7.59 4.67 -12.37
N GLY A 254 -7.46 3.62 -13.18
CA GLY A 254 -6.21 3.25 -13.85
C GLY A 254 -5.22 2.47 -12.98
N PHE A 255 -5.71 1.67 -12.03
CA PHE A 255 -4.85 0.72 -11.31
C PHE A 255 -4.51 -0.48 -12.19
N ASP A 256 -3.29 -1.01 -12.09
CA ASP A 256 -2.88 -2.22 -12.81
C ASP A 256 -3.48 -3.48 -12.17
N ALA A 257 -3.68 -3.46 -10.86
CA ALA A 257 -4.38 -4.53 -10.15
C ALA A 257 -5.20 -4.05 -8.96
N TYR A 258 -6.13 -4.90 -8.54
CA TYR A 258 -6.88 -4.76 -7.31
C TYR A 258 -6.67 -5.98 -6.41
N HIS A 259 -6.13 -5.73 -5.21
CA HIS A 259 -5.97 -6.71 -4.14
C HIS A 259 -7.22 -6.71 -3.25
N PHE A 260 -8.04 -7.75 -3.36
CA PHE A 260 -9.38 -7.80 -2.77
C PHE A 260 -9.49 -8.79 -1.61
N GLU A 261 -10.39 -8.51 -0.66
CA GLU A 261 -10.61 -9.41 0.48
C GLU A 261 -11.57 -10.56 0.17
N TRP A 262 -11.53 -11.58 1.03
CA TRP A 262 -12.35 -12.80 0.94
C TRP A 262 -13.87 -12.56 0.81
N GLN A 263 -14.37 -11.38 1.20
CA GLN A 263 -15.78 -11.02 1.09
C GLN A 263 -16.22 -10.70 -0.35
N VAL A 264 -15.29 -10.43 -1.27
CA VAL A 264 -15.59 -10.18 -2.68
C VAL A 264 -15.60 -11.50 -3.44
N ASP A 265 -16.72 -11.80 -4.11
CA ASP A 265 -16.83 -12.99 -4.96
C ASP A 265 -15.86 -12.90 -6.15
N ALA A 266 -14.87 -13.80 -6.19
CA ALA A 266 -13.81 -13.77 -7.19
C ALA A 266 -14.34 -13.95 -8.63
N LYS A 267 -15.38 -14.77 -8.83
CA LYS A 267 -15.95 -15.00 -10.16
C LYS A 267 -16.62 -13.73 -10.70
N MET A 268 -17.40 -13.06 -9.87
CA MET A 268 -18.03 -11.78 -10.18
C MET A 268 -16.96 -10.70 -10.42
N ALA A 269 -15.89 -10.68 -9.62
CA ALA A 269 -14.81 -9.72 -9.81
C ALA A 269 -14.13 -9.88 -11.17
N VAL A 270 -13.80 -11.13 -11.55
CA VAL A 270 -13.22 -11.46 -12.87
C VAL A 270 -14.16 -11.01 -14.00
N GLN A 271 -15.46 -11.30 -13.88
CA GLN A 271 -16.46 -10.90 -14.89
C GLN A 271 -16.60 -9.39 -15.01
N THR A 272 -16.56 -8.67 -13.88
CA THR A 272 -16.78 -7.21 -13.84
C THR A 272 -15.57 -6.44 -14.36
N VAL A 273 -14.36 -6.89 -13.99
CA VAL A 273 -13.11 -6.25 -14.43
C VAL A 273 -12.76 -6.60 -15.87
N ASN A 274 -13.19 -7.77 -16.37
CA ASN A 274 -13.13 -8.14 -17.78
C ASN A 274 -11.73 -7.95 -18.42
N HIS A 275 -10.69 -8.43 -17.74
CA HIS A 275 -9.29 -8.38 -18.18
C HIS A 275 -8.67 -6.98 -18.32
N GLU A 276 -9.37 -5.90 -17.92
CA GLU A 276 -8.84 -4.53 -17.98
C GLU A 276 -7.91 -4.17 -16.81
N MET A 277 -7.97 -4.95 -15.72
CA MET A 277 -7.14 -4.81 -14.52
C MET A 277 -6.91 -6.21 -13.95
N SER A 278 -5.73 -6.47 -13.37
CA SER A 278 -5.46 -7.74 -12.72
C SER A 278 -6.13 -7.81 -11.35
N LEU A 279 -6.36 -9.03 -10.88
CA LEU A 279 -6.93 -9.29 -9.56
C LEU A 279 -5.91 -10.08 -8.76
N VAL A 280 -5.66 -9.63 -7.53
CA VAL A 280 -4.71 -10.23 -6.59
C VAL A 280 -5.43 -10.65 -5.32
#